data_AF-A0A7J4PK42-F1
#
_entry.id   AF-A0A7J4PK42-F1
#
_cell.length_a   1.000
_cell.length_b   1.000
_cell.length_c   1.000
_cell.angle_alpha   90.00
_cell.angle_beta   90.00
_cell.angle_gamma   90.00
#
_symmetry.space_group_name_H-M   'P 1'
#
loop_
_entity.id
_entity.type
_entity.pdbx_description
1 polymer ?
#
loop_
_entity_poly.entity_id
_entity_poly.type
_entity_poly.pdbx_seq_one_letter_code
_entity_poly.pdbx_strand_id
1 'polypeptide(L)'
;MREDANTKKILLTVLILAVVLSSFFVLDFKVAKSETRANSRIAAYSTGEPQIDFPGRIYLYVEGNDVLSGFLREKIRAELEKVGMDVEDAETFEEKYDYQALLVNVRESEGLYTPVYSSSSLELMYFYSSTGEDTQYFEKFKEGNVTRVFKNTGSQEGKKLMDGELELQDSTKGIVSRKAYRKHLAEEAAKNIVDQLQQQIRDIP
;
A
#
# COMPACT_ATOMS: atom_id res chain seq x y z
N MET A 1 19.66 34.90 41.97
CA MET A 1 18.33 34.26 41.87
C MET A 1 18.48 32.79 42.21
N ARG A 2 17.96 32.33 43.36
CA ARG A 2 17.91 30.90 43.69
C ARG A 2 16.76 30.31 42.88
N GLU A 3 17.11 29.53 41.87
CA GLU A 3 16.14 28.70 41.16
C GLU A 3 15.52 27.73 42.16
N ASP A 4 14.20 27.80 42.32
CA ASP A 4 13.47 27.06 43.34
C ASP A 4 13.59 25.55 43.06
N ALA A 5 13.90 24.73 44.06
CA ALA A 5 14.13 23.29 43.87
C ALA A 5 12.89 22.59 43.27
N ASN A 6 11.71 23.17 43.51
CA ASN A 6 10.44 22.74 42.91
C ASN A 6 10.38 23.02 41.41
N THR A 7 10.88 24.17 40.94
CA THR A 7 10.96 24.51 39.52
C THR A 7 11.83 23.51 38.76
N LYS A 8 12.97 23.10 39.33
CA LYS A 8 13.84 22.08 38.74
C LYS A 8 13.17 20.71 38.60
N LYS A 9 12.42 20.30 39.64
CA LYS A 9 11.65 19.04 39.60
C LYS A 9 10.55 19.09 38.53
N ILE A 10 9.82 20.20 38.43
CA ILE A 10 8.78 20.37 37.41
C ILE A 10 9.40 20.33 36.02
N LEU A 11 10.49 21.06 35.77
CA LEU A 11 11.21 21.06 34.50
C LEU A 11 11.69 19.65 34.12
N LEU A 12 12.27 18.91 35.07
CA LEU A 12 12.73 17.55 34.82
C LEU A 12 11.57 16.61 34.47
N THR A 13 10.45 16.69 35.19
CA THR A 13 9.25 15.89 34.89
C THR A 13 8.69 16.21 33.51
N VAL A 14 8.61 17.49 33.15
CA VAL A 14 8.17 17.93 31.82
C VAL A 14 9.11 17.42 30.74
N LEU A 15 10.43 17.48 30.96
CA LEU A 15 11.43 16.98 30.03
C LEU A 15 11.29 15.47 29.81
N ILE A 16 11.14 14.69 30.89
CA ILE A 16 10.94 13.23 30.81
C ILE A 16 9.65 12.92 30.04
N LEU A 17 8.55 13.61 30.36
CA LEU A 17 7.28 13.41 29.67
C LEU A 17 7.39 13.75 28.18
N ALA A 18 8.09 14.84 27.84
CA ALA A 18 8.36 15.21 26.45
C ALA A 18 9.14 14.10 25.72
N VAL A 19 10.21 13.58 26.31
CA VAL A 19 11.01 12.48 25.72
C VAL A 19 10.14 11.23 25.50
N VAL A 20 9.34 10.84 26.50
CA VAL A 20 8.46 9.66 26.39
C VAL A 20 7.43 9.87 25.28
N LEU A 21 6.75 11.02 25.23
CA LEU A 21 5.76 11.32 24.20
C LEU A 21 6.40 11.38 22.80
N SER A 22 7.58 11.99 22.66
CA SER A 22 8.32 12.03 21.40
C SER A 22 8.69 10.65 20.89
N SER A 23 8.98 9.70 21.78
CA SER A 23 9.33 8.33 21.38
C SER A 23 8.21 7.64 20.58
N PHE A 24 6.93 7.95 20.85
CA PHE A 24 5.80 7.40 20.12
C PHE A 24 5.70 7.87 18.67
N PHE A 25 6.40 8.96 18.30
CA PHE A 25 6.41 9.48 16.94
C PHE A 25 7.65 9.07 16.15
N VAL A 26 8.77 8.80 16.83
CA VAL A 26 10.07 8.55 16.19
C VAL A 26 10.44 7.07 16.17
N LEU A 27 10.21 6.35 17.28
CA LEU A 27 10.62 4.96 17.40
C LEU A 27 9.62 4.01 16.70
N ASP A 28 10.09 2.80 16.39
CA ASP A 28 9.29 1.72 15.82
C ASP A 28 9.08 0.63 16.89
N PHE A 29 7.99 0.76 17.65
CA PHE A 29 7.58 -0.26 18.62
C PHE A 29 6.07 -0.52 18.56
N LYS A 30 5.69 -1.78 18.79
CA LYS A 30 4.31 -2.26 18.86
C LYS A 30 4.21 -3.38 19.90
N VAL A 31 3.41 -3.16 20.93
CA VAL A 31 2.94 -4.15 21.90
C VAL A 31 1.43 -3.99 21.99
N ALA A 32 0.76 -4.43 20.94
CA ALA A 32 -0.67 -4.21 20.72
C ALA A 32 -1.30 -5.38 19.97
N LYS A 33 -2.61 -5.54 20.15
CA LYS A 33 -3.44 -6.45 19.35
C LYS A 33 -4.18 -5.62 18.30
N SER A 34 -4.17 -6.11 17.07
CA SER A 34 -4.82 -5.48 15.92
C SER A 34 -5.94 -6.39 15.42
N GLU A 35 -7.10 -5.81 15.19
CA GLU A 35 -8.20 -6.43 14.45
C GLU A 35 -8.31 -5.71 13.11
N THR A 36 -7.84 -6.38 12.06
CA THR A 36 -7.79 -5.84 10.70
C THR A 36 -8.80 -6.59 9.82
N ARG A 37 -9.59 -5.86 9.04
CA ARG A 37 -10.50 -6.39 8.03
C ARG A 37 -10.13 -5.80 6.69
N ALA A 38 -9.97 -6.65 5.69
CA ALA A 38 -9.71 -6.26 4.32
C ALA A 38 -10.88 -6.73 3.46
N ASN A 39 -11.55 -5.80 2.80
CA ASN A 39 -12.54 -6.08 1.77
C ASN A 39 -11.98 -5.62 0.44
N SER A 40 -12.13 -6.43 -0.60
CA SER A 40 -11.67 -6.04 -1.92
C SER A 40 -12.63 -6.44 -3.02
N ARG A 41 -12.62 -5.60 -4.05
CA ARG A 41 -13.34 -5.82 -5.30
C ARG A 41 -12.32 -5.75 -6.42
N ILE A 42 -12.31 -6.76 -7.27
CA ILE A 42 -11.35 -6.88 -8.36
C ILE A 42 -12.12 -7.16 -9.63
N ALA A 43 -11.69 -6.53 -10.71
CA ALA A 43 -12.08 -6.90 -12.04
C ALA A 43 -10.82 -7.23 -12.85
N ALA A 44 -10.85 -8.38 -13.52
CA ALA A 44 -9.79 -8.83 -14.41
C ALA A 44 -10.33 -8.90 -15.84
N TYR A 45 -9.51 -8.49 -16.80
CA TYR A 45 -9.83 -8.49 -18.22
C TYR A 45 -8.69 -9.13 -18.97
N SER A 46 -9.05 -9.95 -19.96
CA SER A 46 -8.09 -10.62 -20.82
C SER A 46 -8.50 -10.49 -22.27
N THR A 47 -7.53 -10.32 -23.15
CA THR A 47 -7.68 -10.55 -24.60
C THR A 47 -6.84 -11.75 -24.97
N GLY A 48 -7.32 -12.59 -25.90
CA GLY A 48 -6.57 -13.76 -26.37
C GLY A 48 -6.15 -14.71 -25.24
N GLU A 49 -4.98 -15.33 -25.39
CA GLU A 49 -4.32 -16.16 -24.38
C GLU A 49 -3.11 -15.39 -23.82
N PRO A 50 -3.25 -14.70 -22.67
CA PRO A 50 -2.19 -13.86 -22.13
C PRO A 50 -1.06 -14.74 -21.60
N GLN A 51 0.14 -14.58 -22.16
CA GLN A 51 1.34 -15.11 -21.52
C GLN A 51 1.71 -14.17 -20.38
N ILE A 52 1.54 -14.63 -19.15
CA ILE A 52 1.95 -13.88 -17.96
C ILE A 52 3.29 -14.43 -17.50
N ASP A 53 4.28 -13.55 -17.47
CA ASP A 53 5.60 -13.84 -16.94
C ASP A 53 5.59 -13.78 -15.40
N PHE A 54 4.87 -14.71 -14.75
CA PHE A 54 4.76 -14.75 -13.29
C PHE A 54 5.27 -16.09 -12.74
N PRO A 55 6.33 -16.11 -11.91
CA PRO A 55 7.12 -14.96 -11.47
C PRO A 55 8.05 -14.42 -12.57
N GLY A 56 8.23 -13.10 -12.63
CA GLY A 56 9.06 -12.39 -13.60
C GLY A 56 9.39 -10.97 -13.14
N ARG A 57 9.80 -10.09 -14.06
CA ARG A 57 10.08 -8.69 -13.73
C ARG A 57 8.81 -7.84 -13.69
N ILE A 58 8.68 -6.97 -12.69
CA ILE A 58 7.55 -6.06 -12.53
C ILE A 58 7.99 -4.67 -12.06
N TYR A 59 7.42 -3.63 -12.70
CA TYR A 59 7.48 -2.26 -12.23
C TYR A 59 6.48 -2.02 -11.10
N LEU A 60 6.92 -1.40 -10.01
CA LEU A 60 6.06 -0.97 -8.91
C LEU A 60 6.00 0.56 -8.85
N TYR A 61 4.82 1.12 -9.13
CA TYR A 61 4.53 2.53 -8.89
C TYR A 61 3.56 2.65 -7.70
N VAL A 62 3.95 3.40 -6.67
CA VAL A 62 3.05 3.76 -5.57
C VAL A 62 2.94 5.27 -5.52
N GLU A 63 1.74 5.77 -5.77
CA GLU A 63 1.43 7.19 -5.80
C GLU A 63 1.45 7.79 -4.39
N GLY A 64 1.96 9.02 -4.31
CA GLY A 64 2.09 9.78 -3.07
C GLY A 64 3.50 9.76 -2.51
N ASN A 65 3.82 10.82 -1.77
CA ASN A 65 5.13 11.05 -1.16
C ASN A 65 5.06 11.07 0.38
N ASP A 66 3.94 10.66 0.96
CA ASP A 66 3.81 10.60 2.40
C ASP A 66 4.40 9.31 2.99
N VAL A 67 4.50 9.28 4.31
CA VAL A 67 5.12 8.17 5.05
C VAL A 67 4.39 6.84 4.84
N LEU A 68 3.07 6.86 4.67
CA LEU A 68 2.31 5.64 4.41
C LEU A 68 2.61 5.09 3.02
N SER A 69 2.60 5.93 1.97
CA SER A 69 2.98 5.49 0.61
C SER A 69 4.40 4.94 0.56
N GLY A 70 5.34 5.53 1.32
CA GLY A 70 6.70 4.99 1.47
C GLY A 70 6.72 3.58 2.07
N PHE A 71 6.00 3.35 3.17
CA PHE A 71 5.89 2.00 3.74
C PHE A 71 5.13 1.04 2.82
N LEU A 72 4.10 1.50 2.14
CA LEU A 72 3.31 0.68 1.23
C LEU A 72 4.18 0.18 0.07
N ARG A 73 5.00 1.06 -0.52
CA ARG A 73 5.99 0.69 -1.56
C ARG A 73 6.97 -0.37 -1.04
N GLU A 74 7.57 -0.14 0.13
CA GLU A 74 8.49 -1.08 0.77
C GLU A 74 7.83 -2.45 0.99
N LYS A 75 6.58 -2.46 1.49
CA LYS A 75 5.86 -3.69 1.82
C LYS A 75 5.37 -4.44 0.59
N ILE A 76 4.84 -3.75 -0.43
CA ILE A 76 4.43 -4.39 -1.68
C ILE A 76 5.63 -5.01 -2.37
N ARG A 77 6.75 -4.29 -2.45
CA ARG A 77 8.01 -4.83 -2.98
C ARG A 77 8.38 -6.13 -2.24
N ALA A 78 8.43 -6.09 -0.92
CA ALA A 78 8.80 -7.25 -0.12
C ALA A 78 7.86 -8.45 -0.33
N GLU A 79 6.54 -8.22 -0.46
CA GLU A 79 5.58 -9.30 -0.75
C GLU A 79 5.72 -9.84 -2.19
N LEU A 80 5.99 -8.99 -3.18
CA LEU A 80 6.27 -9.41 -4.56
C LEU A 80 7.58 -10.21 -4.66
N GLU A 81 8.64 -9.77 -4.00
CA GLU A 81 9.92 -10.47 -3.96
C GLU A 81 9.80 -11.85 -3.27
N LYS A 82 9.00 -11.95 -2.19
CA LYS A 82 8.72 -13.23 -1.52
C LYS A 82 8.07 -14.25 -2.45
N VAL A 83 7.33 -13.80 -3.47
CA VAL A 83 6.69 -14.67 -4.46
C VAL A 83 7.53 -14.87 -5.72
N GLY A 84 8.78 -14.38 -5.70
CA GLY A 84 9.80 -14.63 -6.73
C GLY A 84 9.91 -13.55 -7.81
N MET A 85 9.23 -12.41 -7.67
CA MET A 85 9.30 -11.32 -8.64
C MET A 85 10.60 -10.52 -8.51
N ASP A 86 11.13 -10.06 -9.65
CA ASP A 86 12.17 -9.02 -9.71
C ASP A 86 11.48 -7.65 -9.79
N VAL A 87 11.57 -6.86 -8.71
CA VAL A 87 10.78 -5.61 -8.56
C VAL A 87 11.63 -4.39 -8.85
N GLU A 88 11.20 -3.59 -9.83
CA GLU A 88 11.81 -2.30 -10.17
C GLU A 88 10.87 -1.17 -9.72
N ASP A 89 11.31 -0.30 -8.80
CA ASP A 89 10.46 0.82 -8.39
C ASP A 89 10.45 1.90 -9.48
N ALA A 90 9.26 2.33 -9.86
CA ALA A 90 9.05 3.52 -10.68
C ALA A 90 8.88 4.75 -9.77
N GLU A 91 9.76 5.75 -9.92
CA GLU A 91 9.66 7.02 -9.19
C GLU A 91 8.53 7.91 -9.72
N THR A 92 8.27 7.82 -11.04
CA THR A 92 7.27 8.61 -11.75
C THR A 92 6.32 7.70 -12.51
N PHE A 93 5.06 8.12 -12.63
CA PHE A 93 4.08 7.43 -13.47
C PHE A 93 4.48 7.51 -14.95
N GLU A 94 4.43 6.37 -15.64
CA GLU A 94 4.59 6.26 -17.08
C GLU A 94 3.33 5.65 -17.73
N GLU A 95 2.99 6.13 -18.93
CA GLU A 95 1.85 5.62 -19.73
C GLU A 95 2.09 4.23 -20.33
N LYS A 96 3.35 3.77 -20.29
CA LYS A 96 3.79 2.44 -20.70
C LYS A 96 5.08 2.08 -19.97
N TYR A 97 5.21 0.82 -19.58
CA TYR A 97 6.42 0.21 -19.04
C TYR A 97 6.92 -0.92 -19.94
N ASP A 98 8.21 -1.29 -19.79
CA ASP A 98 8.85 -2.33 -20.60
C ASP A 98 8.45 -3.77 -20.20
N TYR A 99 7.97 -3.95 -18.97
CA TYR A 99 7.55 -5.23 -18.40
C TYR A 99 6.23 -5.06 -17.66
N GLN A 100 5.77 -6.10 -16.98
CA GLN A 100 4.59 -6.03 -16.10
C GLN A 100 4.64 -4.80 -15.19
N ALA A 101 3.48 -4.22 -14.89
CA ALA A 101 3.41 -3.06 -14.01
C ALA A 101 2.29 -3.23 -12.99
N LEU A 102 2.59 -2.92 -11.72
CA LEU A 102 1.64 -2.76 -10.63
C LEU A 102 1.67 -1.31 -10.17
N LEU A 103 0.54 -0.63 -10.32
CA LEU A 103 0.34 0.76 -9.93
C LEU A 103 -0.63 0.80 -8.75
N VAL A 104 -0.30 1.57 -7.71
CA VAL A 104 -1.11 1.67 -6.49
C VAL A 104 -1.32 3.12 -6.10
N ASN A 105 -2.55 3.49 -5.79
CA ASN A 105 -2.93 4.80 -5.27
C ASN A 105 -3.67 4.63 -3.93
N VAL A 106 -3.33 5.47 -2.96
CA VAL A 106 -4.11 5.65 -1.73
C VAL A 106 -5.15 6.73 -2.01
N ARG A 107 -6.43 6.36 -2.07
CA ARG A 107 -7.54 7.29 -2.34
C ARG A 107 -7.93 8.04 -1.09
N GLU A 108 -8.11 7.31 -0.01
CA GLU A 108 -8.57 7.85 1.27
C GLU A 108 -7.86 7.16 2.42
N SER A 109 -7.49 7.94 3.44
CA SER A 109 -6.84 7.45 4.64
C SER A 109 -7.32 8.25 5.83
N GLU A 110 -8.40 7.78 6.45
CA GLU A 110 -8.93 8.36 7.67
C GLU A 110 -8.54 7.53 8.88
N GLY A 111 -8.45 8.18 10.05
CA GLY A 111 -8.15 7.46 11.28
C GLY A 111 -7.84 8.34 12.48
N LEU A 112 -7.88 7.69 13.64
CA LEU A 112 -7.47 8.26 14.91
C LEU A 112 -6.23 7.52 15.37
N TYR A 113 -5.22 8.27 15.82
CA TYR A 113 -4.04 7.70 16.45
C TYR A 113 -3.91 8.22 17.89
N THR A 114 -3.84 7.29 18.83
CA THR A 114 -3.30 7.52 20.17
C THR A 114 -2.29 6.41 20.51
N PRO A 115 -1.32 6.68 21.39
CA PRO A 115 -0.35 5.70 21.86
C PRO A 115 -0.90 4.35 22.36
N VAL A 116 -2.16 4.30 22.80
CA VAL A 116 -2.79 3.13 23.42
C VAL A 116 -3.98 2.57 22.62
N TYR A 117 -4.48 3.35 21.67
CA TYR A 117 -5.62 3.01 20.82
C TYR A 117 -5.48 3.71 19.47
N SER A 118 -5.55 2.95 18.38
CA SER A 118 -5.53 3.50 17.03
C SER A 118 -6.59 2.82 16.17
N SER A 119 -7.16 3.57 15.25
CA SER A 119 -8.10 3.04 14.27
C SER A 119 -7.92 3.73 12.93
N SER A 120 -8.13 3.01 11.83
CA SER A 120 -8.01 3.57 10.49
C SER A 120 -8.99 2.91 9.53
N SER A 121 -9.46 3.70 8.56
CA SER A 121 -10.07 3.24 7.32
C SER A 121 -9.19 3.71 6.18
N LEU A 122 -8.67 2.77 5.40
CA LEU A 122 -7.76 3.01 4.29
C LEU A 122 -8.38 2.47 3.02
N GLU A 123 -8.61 3.33 2.04
CA GLU A 123 -9.07 2.95 0.72
C GLU A 123 -7.94 3.07 -0.29
N LEU A 124 -7.61 1.95 -0.92
CA LEU A 124 -6.60 1.88 -1.96
C LEU A 124 -7.25 1.45 -3.26
N MET A 125 -6.66 1.92 -4.36
CA MET A 125 -6.88 1.34 -5.67
C MET A 125 -5.55 0.86 -6.23
N TYR A 126 -5.58 -0.29 -6.90
CA TYR A 126 -4.44 -0.81 -7.60
C TYR A 126 -4.82 -1.25 -9.02
N PHE A 127 -3.84 -1.18 -9.91
CA PHE A 127 -3.98 -1.57 -11.30
C PHE A 127 -2.77 -2.41 -11.71
N TYR A 128 -3.02 -3.52 -12.39
CA TYR A 128 -2.00 -4.39 -12.92
C TYR A 128 -2.11 -4.52 -14.43
N SER A 129 -0.96 -4.49 -15.11
CA SER A 129 -0.82 -4.82 -16.53
C SER A 129 0.22 -5.92 -16.71
N SER A 130 -0.16 -7.00 -17.40
CA SER A 130 0.75 -8.12 -17.69
C SER A 130 1.85 -7.79 -18.70
N THR A 131 1.75 -6.65 -19.40
CA THR A 131 2.69 -6.25 -20.46
C THR A 131 3.34 -4.90 -20.20
N GLY A 132 2.91 -4.18 -19.16
CA GLY A 132 3.30 -2.78 -18.96
C GLY A 132 2.62 -1.80 -19.90
N GLU A 133 1.89 -2.27 -20.92
CA GLU A 133 1.08 -1.42 -21.78
C GLU A 133 -0.24 -1.05 -21.11
N ASP A 134 -0.91 -0.04 -21.66
CA ASP A 134 -2.25 0.38 -21.27
C ASP A 134 -2.35 0.89 -19.80
N THR A 135 -1.24 1.29 -19.18
CA THR A 135 -1.24 1.88 -17.82
C THR A 135 -1.89 3.25 -17.76
N GLN A 136 -2.09 3.93 -18.90
CA GLN A 136 -2.95 5.12 -19.01
C GLN A 136 -4.37 4.93 -18.44
N TYR A 137 -4.87 3.68 -18.33
CA TYR A 137 -6.17 3.43 -17.71
C TYR A 137 -6.14 3.63 -16.20
N PHE A 138 -4.98 3.54 -15.54
CA PHE A 138 -4.82 3.81 -14.10
C PHE A 138 -5.39 5.18 -13.69
N GLU A 139 -5.04 6.23 -14.43
CA GLU A 139 -5.58 7.59 -14.17
C GLU A 139 -7.10 7.66 -14.38
N LYS A 140 -7.63 6.98 -15.40
CA LYS A 140 -9.09 6.94 -15.65
C LYS A 140 -9.83 6.19 -14.53
N PHE A 141 -9.25 5.10 -14.02
CA PHE A 141 -9.79 4.37 -12.89
C PHE A 141 -9.76 5.22 -11.61
N LYS A 142 -8.74 6.07 -11.42
CA LYS A 142 -8.64 6.95 -10.24
C LYS A 142 -9.80 7.93 -10.17
N GLU A 143 -10.19 8.48 -11.32
CA GLU A 143 -11.26 9.47 -11.43
C GLU A 143 -12.69 8.88 -11.39
N GLY A 144 -12.84 7.55 -11.32
CA GLY A 144 -14.15 6.88 -11.33
C GLY A 144 -14.89 6.94 -12.67
N ASN A 145 -14.25 7.46 -13.73
CA ASN A 145 -14.80 7.57 -15.08
C ASN A 145 -14.35 6.38 -15.92
N VAL A 146 -15.21 5.38 -16.12
CA VAL A 146 -14.81 4.26 -17.01
C VAL A 146 -15.93 3.82 -17.95
N THR A 147 -15.96 4.43 -19.13
CA THR A 147 -16.40 3.69 -20.34
C THR A 147 -15.23 2.81 -20.79
N ARG A 148 -15.39 1.50 -20.65
CA ARG A 148 -14.35 0.49 -20.88
C ARG A 148 -14.26 0.16 -22.37
N VAL A 149 -13.18 0.54 -23.05
CA VAL A 149 -12.94 0.21 -24.47
C VAL A 149 -11.53 -0.37 -24.66
N PHE A 150 -11.24 -1.56 -24.11
CA PHE A 150 -11.46 -2.80 -24.85
C PHE A 150 -10.95 -2.95 -26.30
N LYS A 151 -9.91 -2.26 -26.80
CA LYS A 151 -9.52 -2.45 -28.21
C LYS A 151 -8.75 -3.75 -28.40
N ASN A 152 -9.45 -4.80 -28.83
CA ASN A 152 -8.82 -6.01 -29.36
C ASN A 152 -8.10 -5.66 -30.68
N THR A 153 -6.77 -5.66 -30.66
CA THR A 153 -5.92 -5.37 -31.82
C THR A 153 -5.74 -6.56 -32.76
N GLY A 154 -6.30 -7.73 -32.42
CA GLY A 154 -6.18 -8.96 -33.21
C GLY A 154 -4.84 -9.70 -33.03
N SER A 155 -4.04 -9.36 -32.01
CA SER A 155 -2.83 -10.12 -31.66
C SER A 155 -3.19 -11.46 -31.03
N GLN A 156 -2.47 -12.53 -31.41
CA GLN A 156 -2.58 -13.85 -30.75
C GLN A 156 -2.03 -13.81 -29.32
N GLU A 157 -0.99 -13.00 -29.09
CA GLU A 157 -0.48 -12.71 -27.75
C GLU A 157 -1.50 -11.87 -27.00
N GLY A 158 -2.05 -12.49 -25.95
CA GLY A 158 -3.05 -11.87 -25.10
C GLY A 158 -2.46 -10.88 -24.10
N LYS A 159 -3.31 -10.01 -23.55
CA LYS A 159 -2.96 -9.11 -22.46
C LYS A 159 -3.91 -9.35 -21.30
N LYS A 160 -3.40 -9.27 -20.07
CA LYS A 160 -4.22 -9.25 -18.86
C LYS A 160 -4.09 -7.93 -18.14
N LEU A 161 -5.22 -7.26 -17.94
CA LEU A 161 -5.31 -6.08 -17.07
C LEU A 161 -6.15 -6.44 -15.84
N MET A 162 -5.83 -5.85 -14.70
CA MET A 162 -6.65 -5.96 -13.50
C MET A 162 -6.79 -4.59 -12.86
N ASP A 163 -7.99 -4.25 -12.39
CA ASP A 163 -8.23 -3.13 -11.50
C ASP A 163 -8.84 -3.66 -10.20
N GLY A 164 -8.39 -3.12 -9.07
CA GLY A 164 -8.85 -3.54 -7.76
C GLY A 164 -8.99 -2.39 -6.80
N GLU A 165 -10.06 -2.42 -6.01
CA GLU A 165 -10.25 -1.54 -4.86
C GLU A 165 -10.09 -2.37 -3.59
N LEU A 166 -9.37 -1.82 -2.61
CA LEU A 166 -9.10 -2.44 -1.32
C LEU A 166 -9.51 -1.46 -0.21
N GLU A 167 -10.49 -1.87 0.58
CA GLU A 167 -10.90 -1.19 1.80
C GLU A 167 -10.31 -1.94 3.00
N LEU A 168 -9.39 -1.31 3.72
CA LEU A 168 -8.74 -1.84 4.89
C LEU A 168 -9.21 -1.08 6.14
N GLN A 169 -9.93 -1.77 7.01
CA GLN A 169 -10.35 -1.24 8.30
C GLN A 169 -9.53 -1.88 9.42
N ASP A 170 -8.96 -1.08 10.32
CA ASP A 170 -8.18 -1.57 11.45
C ASP A 170 -8.61 -0.93 12.76
N SER A 171 -8.63 -1.74 13.83
CA SER A 171 -8.66 -1.28 15.21
C SER A 171 -7.54 -1.95 16.00
N THR A 172 -6.64 -1.14 16.54
CA THR A 172 -5.48 -1.58 17.31
C THR A 172 -5.54 -1.08 18.75
N LYS A 173 -5.46 -2.01 19.70
CA LYS A 173 -5.47 -1.75 21.15
C LYS A 173 -4.16 -2.19 21.79
N GLY A 174 -3.52 -1.29 22.52
CA GLY A 174 -2.23 -1.51 23.19
C GLY A 174 -1.21 -0.44 22.83
N ILE A 175 0.00 -0.57 23.38
CA ILE A 175 1.06 0.43 23.23
C ILE A 175 1.64 0.32 21.82
N VAL A 176 1.42 1.34 21.00
CA VAL A 176 1.90 1.36 19.61
C VAL A 176 2.41 2.75 19.25
N SER A 177 3.58 2.80 18.62
CA SER A 177 4.11 4.02 18.01
C SER A 177 3.40 4.32 16.68
N ARG A 178 3.32 5.59 16.29
CA ARG A 178 2.67 6.01 15.04
C ARG A 178 3.35 5.39 13.83
N LYS A 179 4.67 5.26 13.89
CA LYS A 179 5.49 4.65 12.85
C LYS A 179 5.15 3.16 12.69
N ALA A 180 5.16 2.40 13.80
CA ALA A 180 4.80 0.99 13.76
C ALA A 180 3.36 0.75 13.30
N TYR A 181 2.44 1.65 13.68
CA TYR A 181 1.04 1.54 13.25
C TYR A 181 0.88 1.71 11.73
N ARG A 182 1.49 2.75 11.14
CA ARG A 182 1.47 2.95 9.68
C ARG A 182 2.12 1.80 8.92
N LYS A 183 3.22 1.28 9.46
CA LYS A 183 3.90 0.11 8.90
C LYS A 183 3.02 -1.14 8.92
N HIS A 184 2.25 -1.35 9.99
CA HIS A 184 1.26 -2.42 10.09
C HIS A 184 0.18 -2.29 9.02
N LEU A 185 -0.41 -1.10 8.83
CA LEU A 185 -1.42 -0.87 7.80
C LEU A 185 -0.87 -1.14 6.39
N ALA A 186 0.34 -0.67 6.10
CA ALA A 186 1.02 -0.90 4.83
C ALA A 186 1.30 -2.39 4.58
N GLU A 187 1.66 -3.14 5.63
CA GLU A 187 1.93 -4.59 5.54
C GLU A 187 0.66 -5.38 5.24
N GLU A 188 -0.44 -5.10 5.94
CA GLU A 188 -1.72 -5.75 5.68
C GLU A 188 -2.27 -5.39 4.29
N ALA A 189 -2.15 -4.13 3.86
CA ALA A 189 -2.55 -3.71 2.52
C ALA A 189 -1.72 -4.42 1.44
N ALA A 190 -0.39 -4.41 1.57
CA ALA A 190 0.53 -5.04 0.63
C ALA A 190 0.24 -6.53 0.45
N LYS A 191 0.07 -7.25 1.57
CA LYS A 191 -0.26 -8.67 1.55
C LYS A 191 -1.55 -8.94 0.80
N ASN A 192 -2.62 -8.17 1.07
CA ASN A 192 -3.89 -8.35 0.37
C ASN A 192 -3.78 -8.08 -1.13
N ILE A 193 -3.07 -7.03 -1.55
CA ILE A 193 -2.87 -6.72 -2.97
C ILE A 193 -2.11 -7.84 -3.68
N VAL A 194 -1.02 -8.34 -3.09
CA VAL A 194 -0.19 -9.39 -3.71
C VAL A 194 -0.91 -10.75 -3.70
N ASP A 195 -1.60 -11.12 -2.61
CA ASP A 195 -2.39 -12.35 -2.54
C ASP A 195 -3.47 -12.38 -3.63
N GLN A 196 -4.11 -11.24 -3.87
CA GLN A 196 -5.14 -11.07 -4.90
C GLN A 196 -4.57 -11.16 -6.31
N LEU A 197 -3.43 -10.50 -6.55
CA LEU A 197 -2.72 -10.59 -7.82
C LEU A 197 -2.35 -12.06 -8.13
N GLN A 198 -1.81 -12.79 -7.14
CA GLN A 198 -1.48 -14.20 -7.30
C GLN A 198 -2.70 -15.07 -7.61
N GLN A 199 -3.80 -14.89 -6.90
CA GLN A 199 -5.04 -15.64 -7.14
C GLN A 199 -5.52 -15.42 -8.58
N GLN A 200 -5.62 -14.16 -9.00
CA GLN A 200 -6.09 -13.84 -10.34
C GLN A 200 -5.15 -14.32 -11.45
N ILE A 201 -3.84 -14.35 -11.22
CA ILE A 201 -2.88 -14.90 -12.18
C ILE A 201 -2.98 -16.43 -12.26
N ARG A 202 -3.18 -17.12 -11.14
CA ARG A 202 -3.31 -18.59 -11.10
C ARG A 202 -4.62 -19.10 -11.69
N ASP A 203 -5.69 -18.31 -11.62
CA ASP A 203 -7.01 -18.66 -12.16
C ASP A 203 -7.11 -18.49 -13.69
N ILE A 204 -5.98 -18.45 -14.41
CA ILE A 204 -5.94 -18.46 -15.87
C ILE A 204 -6.06 -19.92 -16.33
N PRO A 205 -7.10 -20.27 -17.12
CA PRO A 205 -7.28 -21.62 -17.64
C PRO A 205 -6.18 -22.02 -18.64
#